data_AF-A0A7J6KHW4-F1
#
_entry.id   AF-A0A7J6KHW4-F1
#
_cell.length_a   1.000
_cell.length_b   1.000
_cell.length_c   1.000
_cell.angle_alpha   90.00
_cell.angle_beta   90.00
_cell.angle_gamma   90.00
#
_symmetry.space_group_name_H-M   'P 1'
#
loop_
_entity.id
_entity.type
_entity.pdbx_description
1 polymer ?
#
loop_
_entity_poly.entity_id
_entity_poly.type
_entity_poly.pdbx_seq_one_letter_code
_entity_poly.pdbx_strand_id
1 'polypeptide(L)'
;QFAVGASSQPISRSESVRVALDSMSSVNLCSRSLSKDLKCITYKDTTAVRSLHASSIPGLATTLRVISPDGVIALIRTLVVDDEQLKESGCKLLIGYPDLERIGVVVRLPQPDPHLSGGLLASQDILNQAALTALRQHVDEWRSLPGAPTYLARLRPIIGGETKDEPEQQYVYELLVPPSATTSETTHKKQFDY
;
A
#
# COMPACT_ATOMS: atom_id res chain seq x y z
N GLN A 1 -8.75 -56.95 -5.97
CA GLN A 1 -7.68 -56.05 -5.50
C GLN A 1 -7.71 -54.82 -6.40
N PHE A 2 -8.18 -53.67 -5.91
CA PHE A 2 -8.23 -52.44 -6.70
C PHE A 2 -6.93 -51.66 -6.48
N ALA A 3 -6.19 -51.42 -7.57
CA ALA A 3 -5.02 -50.57 -7.56
C ALA A 3 -5.46 -49.11 -7.39
N VAL A 4 -4.99 -48.48 -6.32
CA VAL A 4 -5.14 -47.05 -6.06
C VAL A 4 -4.31 -46.31 -7.11
N GLY A 5 -4.99 -45.71 -8.08
CA GLY A 5 -4.37 -44.78 -9.01
C GLY A 5 -3.83 -43.58 -8.22
N ALA A 6 -2.51 -43.48 -8.12
CA ALA A 6 -1.87 -42.25 -7.70
C ALA A 6 -2.27 -41.17 -8.71
N SER A 7 -3.17 -40.28 -8.30
CA SER A 7 -3.45 -39.05 -9.05
C SER A 7 -2.18 -38.19 -8.98
N SER A 8 -1.38 -38.27 -10.03
CA SER A 8 -0.32 -37.30 -10.31
C SER A 8 -0.97 -35.97 -10.64
N GLN A 9 -1.44 -35.26 -9.62
CA GLN A 9 -1.69 -33.83 -9.78
C GLN A 9 -0.39 -33.18 -10.28
N PRO A 10 -0.44 -32.33 -11.32
CA PRO A 10 0.75 -31.68 -11.82
C PRO A 10 1.39 -30.90 -10.68
N ILE A 11 2.65 -31.19 -10.39
CA ILE A 11 3.42 -30.46 -9.39
C ILE A 11 3.43 -28.99 -9.83
N SER A 12 2.61 -28.18 -9.18
CA SER A 12 2.59 -26.73 -9.35
C SER A 12 3.99 -26.22 -9.04
N ARG A 13 4.60 -25.51 -10.01
CA ARG A 13 5.90 -24.88 -9.81
C ARG A 13 5.79 -23.89 -8.66
N SER A 14 6.78 -23.92 -7.76
CA SER A 14 6.94 -22.88 -6.73
C SER A 14 7.83 -21.79 -7.31
N GLU A 15 7.35 -20.55 -7.27
CA GLU A 15 8.10 -19.36 -7.72
C GLU A 15 8.29 -18.42 -6.55
N SER A 16 9.51 -17.89 -6.38
CA SER A 16 9.76 -16.80 -5.44
C SER A 16 9.37 -15.48 -6.10
N VAL A 17 8.41 -14.78 -5.52
CA VAL A 17 7.85 -13.54 -6.08
C VAL A 17 7.95 -12.39 -5.09
N ARG A 18 8.15 -11.17 -5.60
CA ARG A 18 8.04 -9.96 -4.78
C ARG A 18 6.56 -9.68 -4.51
N VAL A 19 6.23 -9.59 -3.22
CA VAL A 19 4.88 -9.37 -2.71
C VAL A 19 4.81 -7.98 -2.07
N ALA A 20 3.77 -7.21 -2.39
CA ALA A 20 3.40 -6.01 -1.66
C ALA A 20 2.38 -6.37 -0.56
N LEU A 21 2.53 -5.76 0.62
CA LEU A 21 1.60 -5.92 1.74
C LEU A 21 0.86 -4.60 1.92
N ASP A 22 -0.46 -4.61 1.78
CA ASP A 22 -1.28 -3.40 1.79
C ASP A 22 -2.44 -3.53 2.78
N SER A 23 -2.30 -2.90 3.94
CA SER A 23 -3.33 -2.89 4.98
C SER A 23 -4.56 -2.04 4.63
N MET A 24 -4.50 -1.24 3.55
CA MET A 24 -5.63 -0.42 3.08
C MET A 24 -6.40 -1.09 1.95
N SER A 25 -5.83 -2.11 1.31
CA SER A 25 -6.53 -2.89 0.30
C SER A 25 -7.49 -3.90 0.93
N SER A 26 -8.75 -3.87 0.47
CA SER A 26 -9.78 -4.84 0.84
C SER A 26 -9.73 -6.15 0.03
N VAL A 27 -8.83 -6.23 -0.95
CA VAL A 27 -8.68 -7.39 -1.85
C VAL A 27 -7.20 -7.73 -2.05
N ASN A 28 -6.92 -9.00 -2.37
CA ASN A 28 -5.61 -9.39 -2.88
C ASN A 28 -5.60 -9.32 -4.40
N LEU A 29 -4.47 -8.92 -4.97
CA LEU A 29 -4.28 -8.80 -6.41
C LEU A 29 -3.11 -9.64 -6.88
N CYS A 30 -3.26 -10.35 -7.99
CA CYS A 30 -2.21 -11.13 -8.63
C CYS A 30 -2.05 -10.65 -10.08
N SER A 31 -0.82 -10.46 -10.54
CA SER A 31 -0.56 -10.08 -11.93
C SER A 31 -0.97 -11.20 -12.89
N ARG A 32 -1.40 -10.83 -14.09
CA ARG A 32 -1.75 -11.78 -15.14
C ARG A 32 -0.55 -12.62 -15.55
N SER A 33 0.66 -12.05 -15.56
CA SER A 33 1.90 -12.82 -15.78
C SER A 33 2.09 -13.89 -14.72
N LEU A 34 1.97 -13.55 -13.43
CA LEU A 34 2.15 -14.50 -12.34
C LEU A 34 1.13 -15.65 -12.41
N SER A 35 -0.15 -15.32 -12.65
CA SER A 35 -1.19 -16.32 -12.83
C SER A 35 -0.88 -17.27 -14.00
N LYS A 36 -0.24 -16.79 -15.07
CA LYS A 36 0.15 -17.63 -16.22
C LYS A 36 1.40 -18.47 -15.92
N ASP A 37 2.41 -17.87 -15.30
CA ASP A 37 3.69 -18.52 -14.95
C ASP A 37 3.43 -19.73 -14.02
N LEU A 38 2.53 -19.55 -13.05
CA LEU A 38 2.09 -20.59 -12.12
C LEU A 38 1.03 -21.54 -12.68
N LYS A 39 0.54 -21.29 -13.91
CA LYS A 39 -0.55 -22.04 -14.57
C LYS A 39 -1.80 -22.15 -13.71
N CYS A 40 -2.17 -21.05 -13.07
CA CYS A 40 -3.32 -21.01 -12.17
C CYS A 40 -4.63 -21.24 -12.92
N ILE A 41 -5.56 -21.94 -12.26
CA ILE A 41 -6.94 -22.03 -12.73
C ILE A 41 -7.65 -20.73 -12.37
N THR A 42 -8.14 -20.01 -13.37
CA THR A 42 -8.89 -18.76 -13.17
C THR A 42 -10.38 -18.99 -13.35
N TYR A 43 -11.20 -18.35 -12.53
CA TYR A 43 -12.65 -18.33 -12.65
C TYR A 43 -13.16 -16.90 -12.81
N LYS A 44 -14.38 -16.77 -13.35
CA LYS A 44 -15.03 -15.46 -13.49
C LYS A 44 -15.39 -14.92 -12.13
N ASP A 45 -15.15 -13.63 -11.93
CA ASP A 45 -15.48 -12.92 -10.71
C ASP A 45 -16.13 -11.57 -11.04
N THR A 46 -17.08 -11.17 -10.21
CA THR A 46 -17.83 -9.91 -10.39
C THR A 46 -17.36 -8.81 -9.46
N THR A 47 -16.32 -9.05 -8.65
CA THR A 47 -15.76 -8.05 -7.75
C THR A 47 -15.21 -6.88 -8.56
N ALA A 48 -15.80 -5.70 -8.37
CA ALA A 48 -15.31 -4.45 -8.93
C ALA A 48 -14.16 -3.92 -8.06
N VAL A 49 -12.99 -3.71 -8.67
CA VAL A 49 -11.86 -3.05 -8.01
C VAL A 49 -11.85 -1.58 -8.39
N ARG A 50 -11.88 -0.70 -7.39
CA ARG A 50 -11.68 0.74 -7.59
C ARG A 50 -10.32 1.12 -7.03
N SER A 51 -9.43 1.60 -7.90
CA SER A 51 -8.15 2.19 -7.50
C SER A 51 -8.25 3.71 -7.53
N LEU A 52 -7.24 4.40 -6.98
CA LEU A 52 -7.15 5.86 -7.00
C LEU A 52 -7.16 6.45 -8.43
N HIS A 53 -6.72 5.69 -9.44
CA HIS A 53 -6.47 6.19 -10.79
C HIS A 53 -7.20 5.44 -11.92
N ALA A 54 -7.94 4.35 -11.64
CA ALA A 54 -8.60 3.57 -12.69
C ALA A 54 -10.03 3.15 -12.33
N SER A 55 -10.90 3.14 -13.35
CA SER A 55 -12.25 2.59 -13.29
C SER A 55 -12.25 1.05 -13.44
N SER A 56 -13.13 0.43 -12.65
CA SER A 56 -13.30 -1.01 -12.45
C SER A 56 -13.40 -1.85 -13.73
N ILE A 57 -12.66 -2.96 -13.78
CA ILE A 57 -12.81 -4.03 -14.78
C ILE A 57 -13.36 -5.28 -14.06
N PRO A 58 -14.31 -6.04 -14.64
CA PRO A 58 -14.71 -7.33 -14.08
C PRO A 58 -13.51 -8.30 -14.05
N GLY A 59 -13.11 -8.71 -12.85
CA GLY A 59 -11.89 -9.47 -12.63
C GLY A 59 -12.06 -10.96 -12.89
N LEU A 60 -11.02 -11.60 -13.44
CA LEU A 60 -10.84 -13.02 -13.17
C LEU A 60 -10.32 -13.16 -11.74
N ALA A 61 -10.58 -14.29 -11.10
CA ALA A 61 -10.01 -14.60 -9.80
C ALA A 61 -9.31 -15.96 -9.85
N THR A 62 -8.34 -16.14 -8.96
CA THR A 62 -7.69 -17.42 -8.72
C THR A 62 -7.37 -17.57 -7.24
N THR A 63 -6.89 -18.75 -6.88
CA THR A 63 -6.50 -19.06 -5.51
C THR A 63 -5.03 -19.47 -5.53
N LEU A 64 -4.22 -18.79 -4.72
CA LEU A 64 -2.79 -19.04 -4.60
C LEU A 64 -2.48 -19.68 -3.25
N ARG A 65 -1.56 -20.63 -3.26
CA ARG A 65 -0.91 -21.11 -2.05
C ARG A 65 0.35 -20.29 -1.83
N VAL A 66 0.35 -19.46 -0.79
CA VAL A 66 1.49 -18.64 -0.38
C VAL A 66 2.21 -19.33 0.76
N ILE A 67 3.53 -19.36 0.68
CA ILE A 67 4.41 -19.87 1.73
C ILE A 67 5.25 -18.67 2.16
N SER A 68 5.03 -18.19 3.37
CA SER A 68 5.78 -17.08 3.95
C SER A 68 7.21 -17.51 4.35
N PRO A 69 8.14 -16.58 4.59
CA PRO A 69 9.52 -16.92 4.97
C PRO A 69 9.65 -17.74 6.26
N ASP A 70 8.72 -17.53 7.18
CA ASP A 70 8.53 -18.25 8.45
C ASP A 70 7.82 -19.61 8.28
N GLY A 71 7.54 -20.01 7.05
CA GLY A 71 6.99 -21.32 6.72
C GLY A 71 5.47 -21.43 6.88
N VAL A 72 4.78 -20.33 7.17
CA VAL A 72 3.32 -20.30 7.22
C VAL A 72 2.76 -20.49 5.82
N ILE A 73 1.79 -21.37 5.70
CA ILE A 73 1.17 -21.72 4.43
C ILE A 73 -0.27 -21.22 4.46
N ALA A 74 -0.58 -20.26 3.59
CA ALA A 74 -1.91 -19.70 3.45
C ALA A 74 -2.46 -19.95 2.04
N LEU A 75 -3.74 -20.26 1.96
CA LEU A 75 -4.48 -20.30 0.70
C LEU A 75 -5.26 -19.01 0.57
N ILE A 76 -4.84 -18.13 -0.35
CA ILE A 76 -5.43 -16.80 -0.50
C ILE A 76 -6.16 -16.68 -1.84
N ARG A 77 -7.32 -16.04 -1.84
CA ARG A 77 -8.04 -15.70 -3.06
C ARG A 77 -7.52 -14.37 -3.58
N THR A 78 -7.17 -14.31 -4.86
CA THR A 78 -6.64 -13.10 -5.51
C THR A 78 -7.43 -12.76 -6.77
N LEU A 79 -7.70 -11.48 -6.99
CA LEU A 79 -8.18 -10.99 -8.27
C LEU A 79 -7.00 -10.90 -9.23
N VAL A 80 -7.19 -11.35 -10.46
CA VAL A 80 -6.18 -11.30 -11.52
C VAL A 80 -6.31 -9.98 -12.25
N VAL A 81 -5.25 -9.19 -12.21
CA VAL A 81 -5.16 -7.86 -12.79
C VAL A 81 -4.07 -7.80 -13.87
N ASP A 82 -4.17 -6.83 -14.77
CA ASP A 82 -3.11 -6.60 -15.74
C ASP A 82 -1.84 -6.07 -15.05
N ASP A 83 -0.67 -6.49 -15.52
CA ASP A 83 0.62 -6.23 -14.88
C ASP A 83 0.91 -4.72 -14.68
N GLU A 84 0.42 -3.87 -15.58
CA GLU A 84 0.57 -2.41 -15.48
C GLU A 84 -0.08 -1.84 -14.20
N GLN A 85 -1.12 -2.48 -13.67
CA GLN A 85 -1.79 -2.03 -12.43
C GLN A 85 -0.96 -2.28 -11.17
N LEU A 86 0.06 -3.14 -11.22
CA LEU A 86 0.97 -3.42 -10.10
C LEU A 86 2.40 -2.89 -10.35
N LYS A 87 2.62 -2.24 -11.49
CA LYS A 87 3.95 -1.82 -11.95
C LYS A 87 4.60 -0.79 -11.05
N GLU A 88 3.83 0.18 -10.54
CA GLU A 88 4.32 1.20 -9.61
C GLU A 88 4.81 0.59 -8.30
N SER A 89 4.16 -0.48 -7.81
CA SER A 89 4.57 -1.22 -6.62
C SER A 89 5.75 -2.18 -6.88
N GLY A 90 6.09 -2.42 -8.16
CA GLY A 90 7.15 -3.35 -8.55
C GLY A 90 6.94 -4.79 -8.08
N CYS A 91 5.71 -5.17 -7.75
CA CYS A 91 5.34 -6.49 -7.23
C CYS A 91 4.53 -7.29 -8.26
N LYS A 92 4.54 -8.63 -8.13
CA LYS A 92 3.65 -9.50 -8.92
C LYS A 92 2.40 -9.93 -8.14
N LEU A 93 2.40 -9.74 -6.82
CA LEU A 93 1.33 -10.11 -5.90
C LEU A 93 1.19 -9.00 -4.86
N LEU A 94 -0.04 -8.58 -4.60
CA LEU A 94 -0.39 -7.68 -3.50
C LEU A 94 -1.34 -8.44 -2.56
N ILE A 95 -0.99 -8.49 -1.28
CA ILE A 95 -1.81 -9.09 -0.23
C ILE A 95 -2.44 -7.97 0.58
N GLY A 96 -3.77 -7.91 0.50
CA GLY A 96 -4.59 -6.95 1.20
C GLY A 96 -4.85 -7.33 2.65
N TYR A 97 -5.44 -6.41 3.39
CA TYR A 97 -5.77 -6.55 4.81
C TYR A 97 -6.39 -7.91 5.22
N PRO A 98 -7.36 -8.50 4.48
CA PRO A 98 -8.06 -9.71 4.91
C PRO A 98 -7.17 -10.95 5.10
N ASP A 99 -6.01 -10.98 4.45
CA ASP A 99 -5.12 -12.15 4.47
C ASP A 99 -3.73 -11.85 5.07
N LEU A 100 -3.46 -10.62 5.52
CA LEU A 100 -2.18 -10.26 6.16
C LEU A 100 -1.91 -11.13 7.39
N GLU A 101 -2.87 -11.26 8.31
CA GLU A 101 -2.68 -12.09 9.51
C GLU A 101 -2.51 -13.57 9.16
N ARG A 102 -3.17 -14.05 8.11
CA ARG A 102 -3.09 -15.45 7.65
C ARG A 102 -1.72 -15.83 7.12
N ILE A 103 -0.95 -14.85 6.64
CA ILE A 103 0.45 -15.04 6.22
C ILE A 103 1.45 -14.64 7.31
N GLY A 104 0.99 -14.45 8.56
CA GLY A 104 1.86 -14.11 9.69
C GLY A 104 2.19 -12.62 9.85
N VAL A 105 1.56 -11.73 9.08
CA VAL A 105 1.78 -10.28 9.19
C VAL A 105 0.82 -9.68 10.21
N VAL A 106 1.36 -9.15 11.31
CA VAL A 106 0.57 -8.47 12.34
C VAL A 106 0.65 -6.96 12.12
N VAL A 107 -0.48 -6.34 11.77
CA VAL A 107 -0.60 -4.88 11.69
C VAL A 107 -0.80 -4.33 13.10
N ARG A 108 0.28 -3.88 13.74
CA ARG A 108 0.19 -3.19 15.03
C ARG A 108 -0.16 -1.74 14.79
N LEU A 109 -1.41 -1.37 15.07
CA LEU A 109 -1.76 0.04 15.24
C LEU A 109 -0.94 0.60 16.41
N PRO A 110 -0.45 1.86 16.32
CA PRO A 110 0.20 2.49 17.46
C PRO A 110 -0.77 2.40 18.64
N GLN A 111 -0.34 1.69 19.68
CA GLN A 111 -1.14 1.57 20.89
C GLN A 111 -1.32 3.00 21.44
N PRO A 112 -2.55 3.43 21.75
CA PRO A 112 -2.75 4.67 22.46
C PRO A 112 -1.95 4.60 23.78
N ASP A 113 -1.31 5.71 24.12
CA ASP A 113 -0.42 5.83 25.26
C ASP A 113 -1.05 5.19 26.51
N PRO A 114 -0.37 4.25 27.21
CA PRO A 114 -0.92 3.60 28.40
C PRO A 114 -1.28 4.59 29.52
N HIS A 115 -0.79 5.83 29.49
CA HIS A 115 -1.25 6.88 30.40
C HIS A 115 -2.68 7.39 30.12
N LEU A 116 -3.29 7.02 28.99
CA LEU A 116 -4.69 7.27 28.67
C LEU A 116 -5.61 6.09 29.05
N SER A 117 -5.10 5.10 29.78
CA SER A 117 -5.84 3.91 30.24
C SER A 117 -6.81 4.26 31.38
N GLY A 118 -7.92 4.88 31.03
CA GLY A 118 -8.93 5.32 31.99
C GLY A 118 -10.29 5.57 31.35
N GLY A 119 -10.83 4.58 30.64
CA GLY A 119 -12.27 4.49 30.38
C GLY A 119 -12.74 5.00 29.02
N LEU A 120 -13.62 4.18 28.43
CA LEU A 120 -14.39 4.38 27.20
C LEU A 120 -13.62 4.25 25.89
N LEU A 121 -14.22 3.47 24.98
CA LEU A 121 -14.17 3.71 23.55
C LEU A 121 -14.44 5.20 23.34
N ALA A 122 -13.38 6.00 23.27
CA ALA A 122 -13.47 7.40 22.93
C ALA A 122 -14.28 7.48 21.64
N SER A 123 -15.39 8.23 21.64
CA SER A 123 -16.16 8.45 20.42
C SER A 123 -15.20 8.94 19.34
N GLN A 124 -15.52 8.65 18.07
CA GLN A 124 -14.69 9.11 16.95
C GLN A 124 -14.37 10.61 17.06
N ASP A 125 -15.27 11.41 17.65
CA ASP A 125 -15.05 12.82 17.94
C ASP A 125 -13.93 13.09 18.95
N ILE A 126 -13.81 12.30 20.03
CA ILE A 126 -12.73 12.42 21.02
C ILE A 126 -11.40 11.99 20.39
N LEU A 127 -11.39 10.92 19.59
CA LEU A 127 -10.21 10.48 18.87
C LEU A 127 -9.78 11.52 17.83
N ASN A 128 -10.74 12.09 17.08
CA ASN A 128 -10.50 13.17 16.14
C ASN A 128 -9.99 14.42 16.86
N GLN A 129 -10.53 14.76 18.03
CA GLN A 129 -10.08 15.92 18.81
C GLN A 129 -8.68 15.71 19.39
N ALA A 130 -8.37 14.50 19.86
CA ALA A 130 -7.02 14.14 20.30
C ALA A 130 -6.03 14.16 19.13
N ALA A 131 -6.42 13.63 17.97
CA ALA A 131 -5.63 13.69 16.74
C ALA A 131 -5.42 15.14 16.28
N LEU A 132 -6.45 15.97 16.29
CA LEU A 132 -6.35 17.41 15.98
C LEU A 132 -5.49 18.15 16.99
N THR A 133 -5.55 17.80 18.27
CA THR A 133 -4.72 18.40 19.31
C THR A 133 -3.27 18.00 19.14
N ALA A 134 -2.98 16.72 18.91
CA ALA A 134 -1.63 16.23 18.61
C ALA A 134 -1.10 16.83 17.30
N LEU A 135 -1.95 16.96 16.27
CA LEU A 135 -1.61 17.63 15.03
C LEU A 135 -1.22 19.07 15.32
N ARG A 136 -2.07 19.85 16.02
CA ARG A 136 -1.78 21.24 16.41
C ARG A 136 -0.51 21.41 17.23
N GLN A 137 -0.17 20.43 18.06
CA GLN A 137 1.07 20.44 18.85
C GLN A 137 2.33 20.23 18.01
N HIS A 138 2.21 19.59 16.85
CA HIS A 138 3.32 19.25 15.96
C HIS A 138 3.27 19.97 14.60
N VAL A 139 2.27 20.82 14.40
CA VAL A 139 2.22 21.78 13.30
C VAL A 139 3.40 22.75 13.45
N ASP A 140 4.03 23.07 12.33
CA ASP A 140 5.28 23.83 12.19
C ASP A 140 6.57 23.14 12.71
N GLU A 141 6.48 21.93 13.26
CA GLU A 141 7.64 21.18 13.74
C GLU A 141 8.32 20.39 12.59
N TRP A 142 9.62 20.62 12.38
CA TRP A 142 10.41 19.83 11.44
C TRP A 142 10.73 18.46 12.01
N ARG A 143 10.32 17.40 11.31
CA ARG A 143 10.54 16.01 11.69
C ARG A 143 11.15 15.22 10.55
N SER A 144 12.05 14.29 10.88
CA SER A 144 12.62 13.36 9.90
C SER A 144 11.53 12.47 9.30
N LEU A 145 11.57 12.30 7.98
CA LEU A 145 10.68 11.36 7.31
C LEU A 145 11.01 9.91 7.68
N PRO A 146 10.01 9.08 8.03
CA PRO A 146 10.20 7.64 8.16
C PRO A 146 10.77 7.04 6.87
N GLY A 147 11.87 6.30 6.95
CA GLY A 147 12.54 5.71 5.78
C GLY A 147 13.43 6.66 4.98
N ALA A 148 13.42 7.97 5.26
CA ALA A 148 14.26 8.98 4.60
C ALA A 148 14.74 10.04 5.61
N PRO A 149 15.51 9.65 6.65
CA PRO A 149 15.75 10.48 7.84
C PRO A 149 16.52 11.78 7.59
N THR A 150 17.21 11.86 6.45
CA THR A 150 17.94 13.06 5.99
C THR A 150 17.00 14.15 5.46
N TYR A 151 15.77 13.80 5.12
CA TYR A 151 14.73 14.74 4.71
C TYR A 151 13.93 15.13 5.93
N LEU A 152 13.77 16.44 6.13
CA LEU A 152 12.87 16.95 7.15
C LEU A 152 11.56 17.32 6.47
N ALA A 153 10.46 17.03 7.14
CA ALA A 153 9.15 17.46 6.72
C ALA A 153 8.45 18.16 7.86
N ARG A 154 7.56 19.08 7.53
CA ARG A 154 6.64 19.68 8.49
C ARG A 154 5.28 19.91 7.85
N LEU A 155 4.25 19.88 8.67
CA LEU A 155 2.92 20.34 8.29
C LEU A 155 2.76 21.76 8.83
N ARG A 156 2.47 22.75 7.99
CA ARG A 156 2.26 24.14 8.42
C ARG A 156 0.90 24.68 7.98
N PRO A 157 0.31 25.67 8.67
CA PRO A 157 -0.91 26.31 8.21
C PRO A 157 -0.70 27.01 6.86
N ILE A 158 -1.74 27.04 6.04
CA ILE A 158 -1.76 27.85 4.82
C ILE A 158 -1.79 29.32 5.19
N ILE A 159 -0.94 30.12 4.53
CA ILE A 159 -0.96 31.57 4.62
C ILE A 159 -1.80 32.09 3.44
N GLY A 160 -2.63 33.11 3.69
CA GLY A 160 -3.59 33.62 2.71
C GLY A 160 -2.95 33.89 1.34
N GLY A 161 -3.47 33.24 0.29
CA GLY A 161 -3.00 33.36 -1.09
C GLY A 161 -2.29 32.13 -1.66
N GLU A 162 -1.97 31.12 -0.85
CA GLU A 162 -1.28 29.89 -1.31
C GLU A 162 -2.22 28.85 -1.94
N THR A 163 -3.51 28.87 -1.62
CA THR A 163 -4.51 27.97 -2.21
C THR A 163 -5.59 28.77 -2.94
N LYS A 164 -5.50 28.80 -4.27
CA LYS A 164 -6.58 29.33 -5.12
C LYS A 164 -7.60 28.26 -5.52
N ASP A 165 -7.19 27.00 -5.50
CA ASP A 165 -7.92 25.89 -6.14
C ASP A 165 -8.51 24.87 -5.14
N GLU A 166 -8.15 24.93 -3.85
CA GLU A 166 -8.64 24.00 -2.81
C GLU A 166 -9.02 24.74 -1.52
N PRO A 167 -10.27 25.25 -1.39
CA PRO A 167 -10.70 26.04 -0.24
C PRO A 167 -10.82 25.23 1.07
N GLU A 168 -10.83 23.89 0.98
CA GLU A 168 -10.90 22.99 2.14
C GLU A 168 -9.53 22.69 2.75
N GLN A 169 -8.44 23.01 2.04
CA GLN A 169 -7.10 22.76 2.51
C GLN A 169 -6.72 23.80 3.58
N GLN A 170 -6.39 23.34 4.79
CA GLN A 170 -6.00 24.21 5.91
C GLN A 170 -4.48 24.21 6.19
N TYR A 171 -3.75 23.23 5.63
CA TYR A 171 -2.33 23.03 5.87
C TYR A 171 -1.58 22.63 4.59
N VAL A 172 -0.30 23.01 4.51
CA VAL A 172 0.64 22.60 3.47
C VAL A 172 1.74 21.74 4.09
N TYR A 173 2.13 20.70 3.36
CA TYR A 173 3.26 19.86 3.72
C TYR A 173 4.53 20.41 3.08
N GLU A 174 5.51 20.79 3.89
CA GLU A 174 6.80 21.27 3.43
C GLU A 174 7.89 20.23 3.61
N LEU A 175 8.80 20.16 2.65
CA LEU A 175 9.93 19.26 2.63
C LEU A 175 11.23 20.08 2.55
N LEU A 176 12.11 19.90 3.53
CA LEU A 176 13.47 20.38 3.48
C LEU A 176 14.35 19.28 2.89
N VAL A 177 14.79 19.49 1.66
CA VAL A 177 15.77 18.64 1.00
C VAL A 177 17.17 19.16 1.40
N PRO A 178 18.02 18.34 2.03
CA PRO A 178 19.37 18.78 2.38
C PRO A 178 20.15 19.14 1.11
N PRO A 179 21.04 20.14 1.15
CA PRO A 179 21.77 20.65 -0.02
C PRO A 179 22.68 19.61 -0.71
N SER A 180 22.89 18.45 -0.09
CA SER A 180 23.59 17.30 -0.68
C SER A 180 22.72 16.42 -1.59
N ALA A 181 21.40 16.67 -1.67
CA ALA A 181 20.45 15.92 -2.52
C ALA A 181 20.00 16.71 -3.78
N THR A 182 20.46 17.95 -3.96
CA THR A 182 20.35 18.67 -5.24
C THR A 182 21.47 18.22 -6.18
N THR A 183 21.29 17.08 -6.83
CA THR A 183 22.08 16.75 -8.02
C THR A 183 21.68 17.67 -9.17
N SER A 184 22.60 18.58 -9.52
CA SER A 184 22.79 19.23 -10.82
C SER A 184 21.54 19.66 -11.58
N GLU A 185 21.08 20.90 -11.35
CA GLU A 185 20.40 21.67 -12.39
C GLU A 185 21.34 21.78 -13.59
N THR A 186 21.11 20.94 -14.61
CA THR A 186 21.73 21.14 -15.92
C THR A 186 21.00 22.31 -16.55
N THR A 187 21.67 23.45 -16.55
CA THR A 187 21.26 24.68 -17.23
C THR A 187 21.10 24.41 -18.73
N HIS A 188 19.89 24.08 -19.20
CA HIS A 188 19.54 24.28 -20.60
C HIS A 188 18.82 25.62 -20.75
N LYS A 189 19.63 26.70 -20.77
CA LYS A 189 19.28 27.90 -21.52
C LYS A 189 19.16 27.48 -22.99
N LYS A 190 17.95 27.22 -23.47
CA LYS A 190 17.64 27.43 -24.89
C LYS A 190 17.26 28.90 -25.04
N GLN A 191 18.26 29.67 -25.44
CA GLN A 191 18.11 30.96 -26.09
C GLN A 191 17.30 30.69 -27.37
N PHE A 192 16.08 31.24 -27.42
CA PHE A 192 15.31 31.32 -28.66
C PHE A 192 15.78 32.57 -29.39
N ASP A 193 16.58 32.38 -30.44
CA ASP A 193 16.69 33.33 -31.55
C ASP A 193 15.99 32.67 -32.75
N TYR A 194 14.84 33.23 -33.14
CA TYR A 194 14.31 33.25 -34.51
C TYR A 194 13.28 34.36 -34.63
#